data_AF-A0A3N5GJ73-F1
#
_entry.id   AF-A0A3N5GJ73-F1
#
_cell.length_a   1.000
_cell.length_b   1.000
_cell.length_c   1.000
_cell.angle_alpha   90.00
_cell.angle_beta   90.00
_cell.angle_gamma   90.00
#
_symmetry.space_group_name_H-M   'P 1'
#
loop_
_entity.id
_entity.type
_entity.pdbx_description
1 polymer ?
#
loop_
_entity_poly.entity_id
_entity_poly.type
_entity_poly.pdbx_seq_one_letter_code
_entity_poly.pdbx_strand_id
1 'polypeptide(L)'
;MGNEYSKYLPLTESTAYTLLALAEPLHGYGVMQKVVAMSDGTVRIGPGTLYGAFSTLESEGLIVKVGEVERRKSYALTEKGRRVLKEHIRRSVILVKNGELTRDW
;
A
#
# COMPACT_ATOMS: atom_id res chain seq x y z
N MET A 1 24.34 -4.45 -5.88
CA MET A 1 23.11 -5.24 -6.10
C MET A 1 21.99 -4.25 -6.38
N GLY A 2 21.48 -4.20 -7.62
CA GLY A 2 20.34 -3.34 -7.94
C GLY A 2 19.13 -3.76 -7.12
N ASN A 3 18.43 -2.80 -6.52
CA ASN A 3 17.19 -3.08 -5.80
C ASN A 3 16.18 -3.64 -6.81
N GLU A 4 15.88 -4.95 -6.72
CA GLU A 4 14.92 -5.68 -7.56
C GLU A 4 13.55 -4.99 -7.64
N TYR A 5 13.26 -4.10 -6.69
CA TYR A 5 12.00 -3.39 -6.55
C TYR A 5 12.06 -1.92 -6.98
N SER A 6 13.14 -1.46 -7.61
CA SER A 6 13.32 -0.06 -8.03
C SER A 6 12.18 0.46 -8.89
N LYS A 7 11.60 -0.38 -9.76
CA LYS A 7 10.47 0.01 -10.62
C LYS A 7 9.17 0.32 -9.85
N TYR A 8 9.05 -0.14 -8.60
CA TYR A 8 7.89 0.11 -7.75
C TYR A 8 8.07 1.32 -6.83
N LEU A 9 9.29 1.87 -6.74
CA LEU A 9 9.68 2.77 -5.66
C LEU A 9 10.06 4.15 -6.18
N PRO A 10 9.59 5.23 -5.53
CA PRO A 10 8.67 5.23 -4.39
C PRO A 10 7.25 4.80 -4.80
N LEU A 11 6.54 4.13 -3.89
CA LEU A 11 5.10 3.94 -4.04
C LEU A 11 4.40 5.30 -3.97
N THR A 12 3.31 5.46 -4.71
CA THR A 12 2.37 6.55 -4.45
C THR A 12 1.77 6.38 -3.05
N GLU A 13 1.34 7.47 -2.45
CA GLU A 13 0.77 7.46 -1.10
C GLU A 13 -0.46 6.53 -1.02
N SER A 14 -1.38 6.60 -2.00
CA SER A 14 -2.54 5.71 -2.10
C SER A 14 -2.15 4.24 -2.18
N THR A 15 -1.10 3.89 -2.95
CA THR A 15 -0.63 2.50 -3.04
C THR A 15 0.03 2.06 -1.74
N ALA A 16 0.84 2.90 -1.11
CA ALA A 16 1.48 2.60 0.16
C ALA A 16 0.44 2.28 1.26
N TYR A 17 -0.57 3.15 1.41
CA TYR A 17 -1.66 2.90 2.37
C TYR A 17 -2.53 1.71 2.00
N THR A 18 -2.76 1.45 0.71
CA THR A 18 -3.47 0.24 0.26
C THR A 18 -2.72 -1.02 0.67
N LEU A 19 -1.41 -1.08 0.45
CA LEU A 19 -0.58 -2.22 0.84
C LEU A 19 -0.48 -2.35 2.37
N LEU A 20 -0.39 -1.24 3.11
CA LEU A 20 -0.45 -1.22 4.57
C LEU A 20 -1.78 -1.78 5.11
N ALA A 21 -2.91 -1.37 4.53
CA ALA A 21 -4.22 -1.87 4.92
C ALA A 21 -4.33 -3.39 4.76
N LEU A 22 -3.65 -3.94 3.73
CA LEU A 22 -3.57 -5.37 3.38
C LEU A 22 -2.47 -6.14 4.13
N ALA A 23 -1.84 -5.56 5.16
CA ALA A 23 -0.96 -6.30 6.07
C ALA A 23 -1.67 -7.54 6.67
N GLU A 24 -3.00 -7.42 6.83
CA GLU A 24 -3.94 -8.50 7.11
C GLU A 24 -4.95 -8.62 5.95
N PRO A 25 -5.47 -9.83 5.65
CA PRO A 25 -6.47 -10.03 4.61
C PRO A 25 -7.68 -9.10 4.75
N LEU A 26 -8.05 -8.38 3.68
CA LEU A 26 -9.17 -7.44 3.72
C LEU A 26 -9.89 -7.31 2.39
N HIS A 27 -11.19 -7.08 2.44
CA HIS A 27 -12.00 -6.76 1.27
C HIS A 27 -11.92 -5.27 0.91
N GLY A 28 -12.21 -4.94 -0.34
CA GLY A 28 -12.02 -3.58 -0.88
C GLY A 28 -12.68 -2.47 -0.05
N TYR A 29 -13.91 -2.67 0.42
CA TYR A 29 -14.57 -1.68 1.30
C TYR A 29 -13.82 -1.43 2.61
N GLY A 30 -13.31 -2.48 3.26
CA GLY A 30 -12.54 -2.35 4.49
C GLY A 30 -11.20 -1.64 4.23
N VAL A 31 -10.59 -1.88 3.07
CA VAL A 31 -9.37 -1.16 2.67
C VAL A 31 -9.64 0.34 2.56
N MET A 32 -10.73 0.77 1.91
CA MET A 32 -11.06 2.21 1.83
C MET A 32 -11.20 2.84 3.21
N GLN A 33 -11.91 2.18 4.14
CA GLN A 33 -12.08 2.68 5.51
C GLN A 33 -10.75 2.74 6.27
N LYS A 34 -9.96 1.68 6.19
CA LYS A 34 -8.67 1.56 6.88
C LYS A 34 -7.66 2.57 6.36
N VAL A 35 -7.62 2.83 5.04
CA VAL A 35 -6.77 3.88 4.45
C VAL A 35 -7.10 5.25 5.00
N VAL A 36 -8.39 5.62 5.07
CA VAL A 36 -8.81 6.91 5.64
C VAL A 36 -8.39 7.01 7.12
N ALA A 37 -8.61 5.95 7.90
CA ALA A 37 -8.24 5.93 9.32
C ALA A 37 -6.72 5.99 9.54
N MET A 38 -5.92 5.25 8.77
CA MET A 38 -4.46 5.19 8.91
C MET A 38 -3.76 6.48 8.46
N SER A 39 -4.38 7.24 7.56
CA SER A 39 -3.82 8.46 6.99
C SER A 39 -4.31 9.73 7.69
N ASP A 40 -4.99 9.63 8.82
CA ASP A 40 -5.67 10.76 9.47
C ASP A 40 -6.58 11.56 8.49
N GLY A 41 -7.17 10.83 7.53
CA GLY A 41 -8.06 11.38 6.51
C GLY A 41 -7.39 12.10 5.35
N THR A 42 -6.06 12.19 5.29
CA THR A 42 -5.33 12.84 4.18
C THR A 42 -5.42 12.04 2.88
N VAL A 43 -5.62 10.72 2.97
CA VAL A 43 -5.76 9.84 1.81
C VAL A 43 -7.18 9.28 1.74
N ARG A 44 -7.82 9.48 0.59
CA ARG A 44 -9.15 8.94 0.27
C ARG A 44 -9.11 8.25 -1.08
N ILE A 45 -9.56 7.00 -1.13
CA ILE A 45 -9.58 6.20 -2.35
C ILE A 45 -11.02 5.87 -2.70
N GLY A 46 -11.45 6.27 -3.90
CA GLY A 46 -12.76 5.90 -4.43
C GLY A 46 -12.81 4.43 -4.88
N PRO A 47 -14.00 3.81 -4.96
CA PRO A 47 -14.13 2.40 -5.35
C PRO A 47 -13.47 2.08 -6.70
N GLY A 48 -13.70 2.90 -7.73
CA GLY A 48 -13.13 2.69 -9.07
C GLY A 48 -11.60 2.72 -9.06
N THR A 49 -11.01 3.67 -8.33
CA THR A 49 -9.55 3.77 -8.15
C THR A 49 -9.00 2.56 -7.41
N LEU A 50 -9.67 2.10 -6.36
CA LEU A 50 -9.23 0.94 -5.60
C LEU A 50 -9.27 -0.33 -6.44
N TYR A 51 -10.36 -0.58 -7.17
CA TYR A 51 -10.46 -1.78 -8.00
C TYR A 51 -9.46 -1.77 -9.17
N GLY A 52 -9.20 -0.60 -9.75
CA GLY A 52 -8.10 -0.43 -10.70
C GLY A 52 -6.75 -0.77 -10.07
N ALA A 53 -6.48 -0.22 -8.88
CA ALA A 53 -5.25 -0.50 -8.14
C ALA A 53 -5.11 -2.00 -7.80
N PHE A 54 -6.17 -2.67 -7.35
CA PHE A 54 -6.13 -4.11 -7.07
C PHE A 54 -5.80 -4.93 -8.31
N SER A 55 -6.38 -4.60 -9.47
CA SER A 55 -6.06 -5.27 -10.74
C SER A 55 -4.58 -5.14 -11.10
N THR A 56 -4.02 -3.93 -10.98
CA THR A 56 -2.58 -3.70 -11.22
C THR A 56 -1.72 -4.43 -10.19
N LEU A 57 -2.01 -4.28 -8.90
CA LEU A 57 -1.21 -4.89 -7.82
C LEU A 57 -1.25 -6.42 -7.86
N GLU A 58 -2.39 -7.02 -8.23
CA GLU A 58 -2.55 -8.46 -8.40
C GLU A 58 -1.78 -8.94 -9.64
N SER A 59 -1.89 -8.27 -10.79
CA SER A 59 -1.14 -8.64 -12.00
C SER A 59 0.37 -8.48 -11.85
N GLU A 60 0.83 -7.54 -11.01
CA GLU A 60 2.24 -7.38 -10.64
C GLU A 60 2.71 -8.35 -9.55
N GLY A 61 1.80 -9.16 -8.99
CA GLY A 61 2.08 -10.13 -7.94
C GLY A 61 2.44 -9.51 -6.59
N LEU A 62 1.98 -8.29 -6.30
CA LEU A 62 2.17 -7.61 -5.01
C LEU A 62 1.08 -7.99 -4.00
N ILE A 63 -0.12 -8.29 -4.49
CA ILE A 63 -1.23 -8.81 -3.70
C ILE A 63 -1.78 -10.09 -4.34
N VAL A 64 -2.56 -10.84 -3.58
CA VAL A 64 -3.24 -12.05 -4.06
C VAL A 64 -4.65 -12.11 -3.48
N LYS A 65 -5.62 -12.55 -4.28
CA LYS A 65 -6.96 -12.88 -3.78
C LYS A 65 -6.88 -14.11 -2.87
N VAL A 66 -7.40 -13.97 -1.65
CA VAL A 66 -7.39 -15.04 -0.62
C VAL A 66 -8.78 -15.54 -0.25
N GLY A 67 -9.84 -14.87 -0.72
CA GLY A 67 -11.21 -15.32 -0.44
C GLY A 67 -12.26 -14.49 -1.17
N GLU A 68 -13.50 -14.99 -1.14
CA GLU A 68 -14.66 -14.28 -1.64
C GLU A 68 -15.91 -14.71 -0.87
N VAL A 69 -16.63 -13.74 -0.32
CA VAL A 69 -17.90 -13.95 0.40
C VAL A 69 -18.88 -12.90 -0.12
N GLU A 70 -20.10 -13.32 -0.51
CA GLU A 70 -21.14 -12.41 -1.04
C GLU A 70 -20.62 -11.49 -2.17
N ARG A 71 -19.83 -12.04 -3.11
CA ARG A 71 -19.17 -11.29 -4.21
C ARG A 71 -18.13 -10.25 -3.77
N ARG A 72 -17.77 -10.21 -2.49
CA ARG A 72 -16.71 -9.35 -1.94
C ARG A 72 -15.41 -10.12 -1.90
N LYS A 73 -14.49 -9.78 -2.80
CA LYS A 73 -13.15 -10.35 -2.85
C LYS A 73 -12.29 -9.78 -1.71
N SER A 74 -11.58 -10.67 -1.02
CA SER A 74 -10.56 -10.32 -0.03
C SER A 74 -9.18 -10.57 -0.59
N TYR A 75 -8.27 -9.65 -0.32
CA TYR A 75 -6.89 -9.66 -0.80
C TYR A 75 -5.91 -9.67 0.36
N ALA A 76 -4.70 -10.16 0.14
CA ALA A 76 -3.59 -10.09 1.09
C ALA A 76 -2.27 -9.79 0.37
N LEU A 77 -1.28 -9.27 1.11
CA LEU A 77 0.08 -9.11 0.58
C LEU A 77 0.73 -10.45 0.24
N THR A 78 1.36 -10.53 -0.93
CA THR A 78 2.35 -11.57 -1.24
C THR A 78 3.67 -11.27 -0.53
N GLU A 79 4.61 -12.21 -0.52
CA GLU A 79 5.97 -11.97 -0.02
C GLU A 79 6.66 -10.83 -0.79
N LYS A 80 6.47 -10.77 -2.11
CA LYS A 80 6.96 -9.67 -2.95
C LYS A 80 6.35 -8.33 -2.53
N GLY A 81 5.03 -8.27 -2.32
CA GLY A 81 4.35 -7.08 -1.83
C GLY A 81 4.87 -6.60 -0.47
N ARG A 82 5.13 -7.54 0.45
CA ARG A 82 5.73 -7.22 1.76
C ARG A 82 7.12 -6.60 1.62
N ARG A 83 7.96 -7.13 0.73
CA ARG A 83 9.32 -6.57 0.49
C ARG A 83 9.27 -5.18 -0.11
N VAL A 84 8.42 -4.96 -1.12
CA VAL A 84 8.21 -3.63 -1.72
C VAL A 84 7.74 -2.62 -0.68
N LEU A 85 6.74 -2.99 0.13
CA LEU A 85 6.23 -2.11 1.17
C LEU A 85 7.29 -1.79 2.24
N LYS A 86 8.05 -2.79 2.71
CA LYS A 86 9.14 -2.59 3.68
C LYS A 86 10.20 -1.62 3.15
N GLU A 87 10.57 -1.74 1.89
CA GLU A 87 11.56 -0.85 1.29
C GLU A 87 11.03 0.58 1.11
N HIS A 88 9.75 0.74 0.76
CA HIS A 88 9.12 2.05 0.74
C HIS A 88 9.14 2.70 2.13
N ILE A 89 8.71 1.98 3.17
CA ILE A 89 8.73 2.46 4.56
C ILE A 89 10.16 2.83 4.98
N ARG A 90 11.16 1.99 4.67
CA ARG A 90 12.57 2.27 4.98
C ARG A 90 13.02 3.62 4.38
N ARG A 91 12.65 3.90 3.13
CA ARG A 91 12.97 5.17 2.46
C ARG A 91 12.24 6.35 3.11
N SER A 92 10.96 6.18 3.47
CA SER A 92 10.18 7.21 4.16
C SER A 92 10.73 7.53 5.56
N VAL A 93 11.19 6.54 6.31
CA VAL A 93 11.86 6.75 7.61
C VAL A 93 13.13 7.60 7.45
N ILE A 94 13.92 7.36 6.40
CA ILE A 94 15.11 8.17 6.10
C ILE A 94 14.71 9.62 5.77
N LEU A 95 13.64 9.80 4.98
CA LEU A 95 13.12 11.13 4.64
C LEU A 95 12.69 11.90 5.89
N VAL A 96 11.88 11.28 6.76
CA VAL A 96 11.43 11.90 8.02
C VAL A 96 12.63 12.27 8.88
N LYS A 97 13.57 11.33 9.10
CA LYS A 97 14.79 11.59 9.88
C LYS A 97 15.57 12.80 9.35
N ASN A 98 15.73 12.91 8.03
CA ASN A 98 16.44 14.04 7.43
C ASN A 98 15.65 15.35 7.55
N GLY A 99 14.32 15.32 7.42
CA GLY A 99 13.47 16.50 7.62
C GLY A 99 13.47 17.00 9.07
N GLU A 100 13.63 16.10 10.05
CA GLU A 100 13.82 16.48 11.45
C GLU A 100 15.17 17.16 11.73
N LEU A 101 16.18 16.95 10.88
CA LEU A 101 17.46 17.65 10.99
C LEU A 101 17.41 19.07 10.41
N THR A 102 16.35 19.39 9.66
CA THR A 102 16.16 20.71 9.03
C THR A 102 15.13 21.55 9.79
N ARG A 103 14.97 21.37 11.11
CA ARG A 103 13.91 21.92 11.97
C ARG A 103 13.84 23.46 12.09
N ASP A 104 14.69 24.20 11.38
CA ASP A 104 14.71 25.67 11.39
C ASP A 104 14.01 26.29 10.15
N TRP A 105 12.94 25.67 9.65
CA TRP A 105 12.15 26.18 8.51
C TRP A 105 10.95 27.01 8.96
#